data_AF-A0A091WJX9-F1
#
_entry.id   AF-A0A091WJX9-F1
#
_cell.length_a   1.000
_cell.length_b   1.000
_cell.length_c   1.000
_cell.angle_alpha   90.00
_cell.angle_beta   90.00
_cell.angle_gamma   90.00
#
_symmetry.space_group_name_H-M   'P 1'
#
loop_
_entity.id
_entity.type
_entity.pdbx_description
1 polymer ?
#
loop_
_entity_poly.entity_id
_entity_poly.type
_entity_poly.pdbx_seq_one_letter_code
_entity_poly.pdbx_strand_id
1 'polypeptide(L)'
;MFELIFFILFTPGVSVFLCTSSELEISYTFCDSTDHAFMFNLTPCYIMNRSVWTTYLTWIPRSDITFLKIVFNVWFDGAKALHWKEVLCSGLDDEYSVCGKLKGETIAAAFDIKGARIKFPKGNYSIILQGFSDDSENTMIVCLNVTMIVKQDPF
;
A
#
# COMPACT_ATOMS: atom_id res chain seq x y z
N MET A 1 -24.94 -22.65 0.60
CA MET A 1 -24.05 -22.55 -0.59
C MET A 1 -23.58 -21.11 -0.88
N PHE A 2 -24.02 -20.09 -0.10
CA PHE A 2 -23.56 -18.70 -0.26
C PHE A 2 -22.36 -18.35 0.65
N GLU A 3 -22.10 -19.15 1.70
CA GLU A 3 -21.04 -18.86 2.67
C GLU A 3 -19.62 -19.27 2.21
N LEU A 4 -19.49 -20.27 1.32
CA LEU A 4 -18.18 -20.76 0.87
C LEU A 4 -17.44 -19.80 -0.08
N ILE A 5 -18.16 -18.93 -0.79
CA ILE A 5 -17.54 -17.98 -1.73
C ILE A 5 -16.85 -16.84 -0.97
N PHE A 6 -17.32 -16.49 0.22
CA PHE A 6 -16.75 -15.40 1.01
C PHE A 6 -15.40 -15.76 1.63
N PHE A 7 -15.15 -17.04 1.93
CA PHE A 7 -13.92 -17.49 2.60
C PHE A 7 -12.66 -17.47 1.70
N ILE A 8 -12.79 -17.51 0.38
CA ILE A 8 -11.63 -17.53 -0.53
C ILE A 8 -10.97 -16.14 -0.65
N LEU A 9 -11.66 -15.07 -0.25
CA LEU A 9 -11.14 -13.70 -0.30
C LEU A 9 -10.24 -13.33 0.89
N PHE A 10 -10.21 -14.16 1.95
CA PHE A 10 -9.52 -13.84 3.21
C PHE A 10 -8.46 -14.88 3.59
N THR A 11 -7.93 -15.65 2.63
CA THR A 11 -6.78 -16.51 2.92
C THR A 11 -5.50 -15.67 2.97
N PRO A 12 -4.78 -15.66 4.10
CA PRO A 12 -3.48 -15.00 4.21
C PRO A 12 -2.55 -15.55 3.13
N GLY A 13 -1.91 -14.66 2.35
CA GLY A 13 -1.00 -15.03 1.27
C GLY A 13 -1.62 -15.12 -0.13
N VAL A 14 -2.93 -14.91 -0.30
CA VAL A 14 -3.49 -14.73 -1.64
C VAL A 14 -3.11 -13.35 -2.19
N SER A 15 -2.48 -13.36 -3.36
CA SER A 15 -2.14 -12.15 -4.10
C SER A 15 -3.41 -11.47 -4.59
N VAL A 16 -3.71 -10.29 -4.05
CA VAL A 16 -4.76 -9.41 -4.52
C VAL A 16 -4.22 -8.63 -5.71
N PHE A 17 -4.84 -8.85 -6.85
CA PHE A 17 -4.50 -8.15 -8.07
C PHE A 17 -5.09 -6.74 -8.05
N LEU A 18 -4.24 -5.73 -8.23
CA LEU A 18 -4.68 -4.33 -8.28
C LEU A 18 -5.05 -3.94 -9.70
N CYS A 19 -4.11 -4.13 -10.62
CA CYS A 19 -4.31 -3.72 -11.98
C CYS A 19 -3.26 -4.33 -12.93
N THR A 20 -3.63 -4.46 -14.21
CA THR A 20 -2.71 -4.76 -15.30
C THR A 20 -3.01 -3.88 -16.49
N SER A 21 -1.96 -3.53 -17.22
CA SER A 21 -1.99 -2.88 -18.51
C SER A 21 -0.87 -3.44 -19.39
N SER A 22 -0.71 -2.85 -20.57
CA SER A 22 0.40 -3.15 -21.50
C SER A 22 1.77 -2.79 -20.94
N GLU A 23 1.83 -1.89 -19.95
CA GLU A 23 3.07 -1.32 -19.40
C GLU A 23 3.35 -1.77 -17.98
N LEU A 24 2.30 -2.12 -17.24
CA LEU A 24 2.37 -2.24 -15.79
C LEU A 24 1.52 -3.41 -15.30
N GLU A 25 2.01 -4.09 -14.28
CA GLU A 25 1.22 -5.05 -13.51
C GLU A 25 1.52 -4.86 -12.05
N ILE A 26 0.46 -4.70 -11.24
CA ILE A 26 0.59 -4.49 -9.80
C ILE A 26 -0.33 -5.45 -9.08
N SER A 27 0.22 -6.14 -8.10
CA SER A 27 -0.51 -6.91 -7.11
C SER A 27 0.06 -6.67 -5.73
N TYR A 28 -0.67 -7.05 -4.69
CA TYR A 28 -0.16 -7.05 -3.33
C TYR A 28 -0.59 -8.30 -2.57
N THR A 29 0.23 -8.68 -1.62
CA THR A 29 -0.10 -9.66 -0.58
C THR A 29 0.06 -9.00 0.78
N PHE A 30 -0.63 -9.51 1.80
CA PHE A 30 -0.28 -9.16 3.17
C PHE A 30 0.98 -9.92 3.56
N CYS A 31 1.94 -9.22 4.18
CA CYS A 31 3.19 -9.82 4.66
C CYS A 31 3.14 -10.24 6.13
N ASP A 32 1.99 -10.10 6.78
CA ASP A 32 1.71 -10.67 8.09
C ASP A 32 0.69 -11.81 7.98
N SER A 33 0.50 -12.52 9.09
CA SER A 33 -0.47 -13.62 9.19
C SER A 33 -1.86 -13.14 9.61
N THR A 34 -2.15 -11.85 9.50
CA THR A 34 -3.31 -11.22 10.12
C THR A 34 -4.38 -10.93 9.07
N ASP A 35 -5.64 -11.19 9.40
CA ASP A 35 -6.75 -10.83 8.52
C ASP A 35 -7.00 -9.30 8.55
N HIS A 36 -6.90 -8.67 7.38
CA HIS A 36 -7.10 -7.24 7.21
C HIS A 36 -8.36 -6.94 6.40
N ALA A 37 -9.20 -6.05 6.92
CA ALA A 37 -10.24 -5.40 6.14
C ALA A 37 -9.62 -4.20 5.42
N PHE A 38 -8.90 -4.47 4.34
CA PHE A 38 -8.11 -3.49 3.61
C PHE A 38 -8.28 -3.70 2.10
N MET A 39 -8.70 -2.66 1.41
CA MET A 39 -8.82 -2.61 -0.04
C MET A 39 -8.10 -1.37 -0.55
N PHE A 40 -7.22 -1.60 -1.51
CA PHE A 40 -6.47 -0.55 -2.19
C PHE A 40 -6.80 -0.62 -3.67
N ASN A 41 -7.03 0.53 -4.29
CA ASN A 41 -7.25 0.64 -5.73
C ASN A 41 -6.38 1.75 -6.29
N LEU A 42 -5.82 1.52 -7.48
CA LEU A 42 -4.95 2.46 -8.17
C LEU A 42 -5.56 2.81 -9.53
N THR A 43 -5.78 4.10 -9.79
CA THR A 43 -6.26 4.58 -11.08
C THR A 43 -5.47 5.83 -11.54
N PRO A 44 -4.99 5.87 -12.80
CA PRO A 44 -4.99 4.79 -13.79
C PRO A 44 -3.82 3.80 -13.61
N CYS A 45 -3.92 2.63 -14.23
CA CYS A 45 -2.87 1.60 -14.20
C CYS A 45 -1.87 1.72 -15.37
N TYR A 46 -1.18 2.85 -15.49
CA TYR A 46 -0.09 3.02 -16.46
C TYR A 46 0.92 4.05 -15.94
N ILE A 47 2.17 3.90 -16.36
CA ILE A 47 3.28 4.74 -15.88
C ILE A 47 3.71 5.73 -16.96
N MET A 48 3.61 5.36 -18.24
CA MET A 48 4.04 6.25 -19.33
C MET A 48 3.11 7.46 -19.42
N ASN A 49 3.69 8.63 -19.65
CA ASN A 49 2.99 9.90 -19.93
C ASN A 49 2.05 10.45 -18.84
N ARG A 50 2.05 9.90 -17.62
CA ARG A 50 1.41 10.53 -16.46
C ARG A 50 2.27 10.48 -15.21
N SER A 51 2.20 11.56 -14.45
CA SER A 51 2.94 11.75 -13.20
C SER A 51 2.06 11.62 -11.95
N VAL A 52 0.77 11.31 -12.09
CA VAL A 52 -0.18 11.28 -10.98
C VAL A 52 -1.03 10.01 -11.07
N TRP A 53 -0.97 9.19 -10.02
CA TRP A 53 -1.91 8.11 -9.76
C TRP A 53 -2.84 8.51 -8.63
N THR A 54 -4.14 8.37 -8.83
CA THR A 54 -5.13 8.52 -7.77
C THR A 54 -5.32 7.16 -7.12
N THR A 55 -5.26 7.13 -5.80
CA THR A 55 -5.40 5.91 -5.02
C THR A 55 -6.60 6.01 -4.11
N TYR A 56 -7.40 4.95 -4.08
CA TYR A 56 -8.55 4.83 -3.21
C TYR A 56 -8.27 3.74 -2.19
N LEU A 57 -8.32 4.12 -0.92
CA LEU A 57 -8.08 3.25 0.22
C LEU A 57 -9.35 3.10 1.02
N THR A 58 -9.77 1.85 1.23
CA THR A 58 -10.76 1.49 2.25
C THR A 58 -10.09 0.59 3.26
N TRP A 59 -10.08 0.98 4.54
CA TRP A 59 -9.40 0.22 5.59
C TRP A 59 -10.15 0.32 6.91
N ILE A 60 -10.26 -0.80 7.63
CA ILE A 60 -10.69 -0.81 9.04
C ILE A 60 -9.48 -1.19 9.90
N PRO A 61 -8.89 -0.25 10.65
CA PRO A 61 -7.69 -0.47 11.42
C PRO A 61 -7.96 -1.31 12.66
N ARG A 62 -6.97 -2.10 13.05
CA ARG A 62 -7.04 -3.00 14.22
C ARG A 62 -6.53 -2.36 15.52
N SER A 63 -6.01 -1.14 15.41
CA SER A 63 -5.53 -0.29 16.51
C SER A 63 -5.93 1.14 16.22
N ASP A 64 -5.90 1.98 17.25
CA ASP A 64 -6.11 3.42 17.09
C ASP A 64 -4.97 4.02 16.27
N ILE A 65 -5.30 4.98 15.41
CA ILE A 65 -4.36 5.70 14.53
C ILE A 65 -4.11 7.09 15.12
N THR A 66 -3.84 7.15 16.42
CA THR A 66 -3.35 8.37 17.07
C THR A 66 -1.94 8.69 16.61
N PHE A 67 -1.13 7.65 16.40
CA PHE A 67 0.18 7.73 15.78
C PHE A 67 0.22 6.79 14.58
N LEU A 68 0.86 7.22 13.49
CA LEU A 68 1.01 6.43 12.27
C LEU A 68 2.33 6.74 11.60
N LYS A 69 3.23 5.77 11.62
CA LYS A 69 4.47 5.79 10.84
C LYS A 69 4.38 4.77 9.73
N ILE A 70 4.69 5.20 8.51
CA ILE A 70 4.79 4.32 7.34
C ILE A 70 6.25 4.14 6.97
N VAL A 71 6.65 2.89 6.75
CA VAL A 71 7.97 2.50 6.28
C VAL A 71 7.83 1.83 4.92
N PHE A 72 8.51 2.37 3.92
CA PHE A 72 8.62 1.83 2.58
C PHE A 72 10.02 1.27 2.37
N ASN A 73 10.10 0.01 1.95
CA ASN A 73 11.31 -0.56 1.41
C ASN A 73 11.04 -0.99 -0.02
N VAL A 74 11.87 -0.55 -0.97
CA VAL A 74 11.76 -0.88 -2.39
C VAL A 74 12.97 -1.69 -2.80
N TRP A 75 12.73 -2.81 -3.47
CA TRP A 75 13.74 -3.62 -4.15
C TRP A 75 13.47 -3.59 -5.64
N PHE A 76 14.53 -3.39 -6.42
CA PHE A 76 14.52 -3.46 -7.87
C PHE A 76 15.41 -4.62 -8.30
N ASP A 77 14.83 -5.61 -8.99
CA ASP A 77 15.49 -6.85 -9.42
C ASP A 77 16.33 -7.50 -8.31
N GLY A 78 15.79 -7.51 -7.08
CA GLY A 78 16.40 -8.10 -5.89
C GLY A 78 17.40 -7.20 -5.14
N ALA A 79 17.81 -6.07 -5.70
CA ALA A 79 18.67 -5.10 -5.03
C ALA A 79 17.84 -4.03 -4.29
N LYS A 80 18.23 -3.68 -3.06
CA LYS A 80 17.57 -2.63 -2.29
C LYS A 80 17.76 -1.28 -2.99
N ALA A 81 16.67 -0.69 -3.45
CA ALA A 81 16.65 0.56 -4.20
C ALA A 81 16.30 1.77 -3.33
N LEU A 82 15.36 1.62 -2.39
CA LEU A 82 14.93 2.71 -1.51
C LEU A 82 14.55 2.20 -0.11
N HIS A 83 14.87 2.99 0.90
CA HIS A 83 14.31 2.89 2.23
C HIS A 83 13.84 4.27 2.63
N TRP A 84 12.54 4.41 2.88
CA TRP A 84 11.94 5.68 3.25
C TRP A 84 10.98 5.47 4.42
N LYS A 85 10.98 6.41 5.36
CA LYS A 85 10.11 6.42 6.53
C LYS A 85 9.42 7.77 6.56
N GLU A 86 8.12 7.77 6.84
CA GLU A 86 7.30 8.96 6.94
C GLU A 86 6.37 8.84 8.14
N VAL A 87 6.27 9.89 8.95
CA VAL A 87 5.29 9.98 10.05
C VAL A 87 4.09 10.75 9.53
N LEU A 88 2.96 10.06 9.37
CA LEU A 88 1.71 10.65 8.88
C LEU A 88 0.86 11.20 10.02
N CYS A 89 0.87 10.52 11.17
CA CYS A 89 0.19 10.97 12.38
C CYS A 89 1.20 10.96 13.52
N SER A 90 1.38 12.12 14.13
CA SER A 90 2.22 12.37 15.29
C SER A 90 1.43 12.38 16.61
N GLY A 91 0.10 12.52 16.52
CA GLY A 91 -0.81 12.63 17.65
C GLY A 91 -1.05 14.06 18.13
N LEU A 92 -0.41 15.05 17.48
CA LEU A 92 -0.54 16.48 17.80
C LEU A 92 -0.63 17.30 16.50
N ASP A 93 -1.72 18.06 16.33
CA ASP A 93 -1.93 18.95 15.17
C ASP A 93 -1.69 18.28 13.80
N ASP A 94 -2.18 17.05 13.65
CA ASP A 94 -1.94 16.24 12.44
C ASP A 94 -2.63 16.79 11.19
N GLU A 95 -1.95 16.69 10.04
CA GLU A 95 -2.43 17.21 8.76
C GLU A 95 -3.56 16.35 8.16
N TYR A 96 -3.50 15.03 8.35
CA TYR A 96 -4.42 14.10 7.73
C TYR A 96 -5.63 13.79 8.60
N SER A 97 -6.83 13.85 8.02
CA SER A 97 -8.10 13.54 8.70
C SER A 97 -8.26 12.07 9.11
N VAL A 98 -7.35 11.19 8.66
CA VAL A 98 -7.29 9.79 9.10
C VAL A 98 -6.64 9.65 10.49
N CYS A 99 -5.91 10.66 10.94
CA CYS A 99 -5.30 10.67 12.27
C CYS A 99 -6.37 10.81 13.36
N GLY A 100 -6.18 10.12 14.48
CA GLY A 100 -7.15 10.05 15.58
C GLY A 100 -8.32 9.08 15.34
N LYS A 101 -8.39 8.42 14.18
CA LYS A 101 -9.36 7.35 13.94
C LYS A 101 -9.16 6.19 14.91
N LEU A 102 -10.26 5.72 15.47
CA LEU A 102 -10.24 4.64 16.46
C LEU A 102 -10.26 3.27 15.78
N LYS A 103 -9.80 2.26 16.51
CA LYS A 103 -9.91 0.86 16.13
C LYS A 103 -11.35 0.54 15.69
N GLY A 104 -11.48 -0.12 14.54
CA GLY A 104 -12.77 -0.54 14.01
C GLY A 104 -13.53 0.52 13.21
N GLU A 105 -13.06 1.77 13.16
CA GLU A 105 -13.67 2.79 12.31
C GLU A 105 -13.28 2.59 10.83
N THR A 106 -14.24 2.79 9.93
CA THR A 106 -13.95 2.72 8.49
C THR A 106 -13.22 3.98 8.03
N ILE A 107 -12.02 3.78 7.48
CA ILE A 107 -11.30 4.78 6.70
C ILE A 107 -11.63 4.58 5.23
N ALA A 108 -12.09 5.64 4.59
CA ALA A 108 -12.25 5.73 3.15
C ALA A 108 -11.58 7.03 2.67
N ALA A 109 -10.46 6.90 1.98
CA ALA A 109 -9.65 8.04 1.56
C ALA A 109 -9.26 7.92 0.09
N ALA A 110 -9.23 9.07 -0.59
CA ALA A 110 -8.65 9.20 -1.92
C ALA A 110 -7.47 10.17 -1.85
N PHE A 111 -6.31 9.77 -2.37
CA PHE A 111 -5.12 10.62 -2.41
C PHE A 111 -4.37 10.45 -3.72
N ASP A 112 -3.70 11.51 -4.14
CA ASP A 112 -2.92 11.52 -5.37
C ASP A 112 -1.45 11.25 -5.06
N ILE A 113 -0.92 10.16 -5.61
CA ILE A 113 0.50 9.85 -5.63
C ILE A 113 1.11 10.55 -6.84
N LYS A 114 1.81 11.65 -6.58
CA LYS A 114 2.55 12.39 -7.61
C LYS A 114 3.95 11.77 -7.78
N GLY A 115 4.12 10.93 -8.79
CA GLY A 115 5.41 10.38 -9.24
C GLY A 115 6.26 11.38 -10.01
N ALA A 116 6.24 12.67 -9.63
CA ALA A 116 6.55 13.79 -10.52
C ALA A 116 7.97 13.83 -11.15
N ARG A 117 8.90 12.92 -10.80
CA ARG A 117 10.25 12.86 -11.38
C ARG A 117 10.87 11.46 -11.48
N ILE A 118 10.15 10.39 -11.14
CA ILE A 118 10.75 9.06 -11.06
C ILE A 118 10.45 8.31 -12.35
N LYS A 119 11.48 8.09 -13.17
CA LYS A 119 11.41 7.12 -14.26
C LYS A 119 11.55 5.73 -13.63
N PHE A 120 10.64 4.82 -13.95
CA PHE A 120 10.73 3.43 -13.54
C PHE A 120 11.35 2.62 -14.67
N PRO A 121 12.61 2.17 -14.57
CA PRO A 121 13.18 1.19 -15.49
C PRO A 121 12.30 -0.06 -15.60
N LYS A 122 12.36 -0.73 -16.75
CA LYS A 122 11.76 -2.06 -16.89
C LYS A 122 12.39 -3.01 -15.88
N GLY A 123 11.56 -3.85 -15.25
CA GLY A 123 12.03 -4.85 -14.29
C GLY A 123 10.98 -5.16 -13.24
N ASN A 124 11.41 -5.93 -12.24
CA ASN A 124 10.56 -6.36 -11.15
C ASN A 124 10.85 -5.55 -9.89
N TYR A 125 9.79 -5.02 -9.31
CA TYR A 125 9.83 -4.26 -8.08
C TYR A 125 9.08 -5.05 -7.00
N SER A 126 9.72 -5.21 -5.84
CA SER A 126 9.05 -5.63 -4.63
C SER A 126 9.07 -4.44 -3.67
N ILE A 127 7.91 -4.07 -3.15
CA ILE A 127 7.74 -2.92 -2.26
C ILE A 127 7.09 -3.44 -0.99
N ILE A 128 7.83 -3.40 0.12
CA ILE A 128 7.30 -3.71 1.43
C ILE A 128 6.85 -2.41 2.09
N LEU A 129 5.55 -2.27 2.31
CA LEU A 129 4.91 -1.18 3.02
C LEU A 129 4.48 -1.67 4.40
N GLN A 130 5.01 -1.05 5.44
CA GLN A 130 4.65 -1.36 6.83
C GLN A 130 4.10 -0.10 7.49
N GLY A 131 2.96 -0.25 8.17
CA GLY A 131 2.39 0.80 9.02
C GLY A 131 2.52 0.43 10.48
N PHE A 132 2.91 1.39 11.31
CA PHE A 132 3.11 1.24 12.75
C PHE A 132 2.31 2.28 13.52
N SER A 133 1.69 1.86 14.62
CA SER A 133 0.97 2.76 15.53
C SER A 133 1.84 3.34 16.64
N ASP A 134 3.16 3.25 16.51
CA ASP A 134 4.13 3.82 17.44
C ASP A 134 5.43 4.21 16.73
N ASP A 135 6.19 5.09 17.38
CA ASP A 135 7.46 5.61 16.83
C ASP A 135 8.58 4.55 16.85
N SER A 136 8.54 3.62 17.81
CA SER A 136 9.56 2.58 17.95
C SER A 136 9.44 1.42 16.96
N GLU A 137 8.44 1.46 16.07
CA GLU A 137 8.18 0.43 15.04
C GLU A 137 7.91 -0.96 15.62
N ASN A 138 7.36 -1.02 16.85
CA ASN A 138 7.09 -2.29 17.54
C ASN A 138 5.67 -2.82 17.29
N THR A 139 4.72 -1.94 17.00
CA THR A 139 3.29 -2.23 16.87
C THR A 139 2.89 -2.07 15.41
N MET A 140 3.19 -3.09 14.60
CA MET A 140 2.78 -3.12 13.20
C MET A 140 1.27 -3.35 13.09
N ILE A 141 0.59 -2.46 12.38
CA ILE A 141 -0.88 -2.48 12.21
C ILE A 141 -1.30 -2.87 10.80
N VAL A 142 -0.39 -2.80 9.82
CA VAL A 142 -0.58 -3.26 8.44
C VAL A 142 0.76 -3.58 7.81
N CYS A 143 0.82 -4.65 7.01
CA CYS A 143 1.99 -5.06 6.24
C CYS A 143 1.56 -5.48 4.84
N LEU A 144 2.04 -4.79 3.80
CA LEU A 144 1.79 -5.12 2.41
C LEU A 144 3.12 -5.42 1.70
N ASN A 145 3.13 -6.51 0.94
CA ASN A 145 4.15 -6.78 -0.07
C ASN A 145 3.53 -6.55 -1.44
N VAL A 146 3.85 -5.40 -2.02
CA VAL A 146 3.40 -5.01 -3.35
C VAL A 146 4.41 -5.48 -4.37
N THR A 147 3.94 -6.28 -5.33
CA THR A 147 4.72 -6.65 -6.51
C THR A 147 4.32 -5.75 -7.66
N MET A 148 5.29 -5.07 -8.26
CA MET A 148 5.10 -4.22 -9.42
C MET A 148 6.04 -4.68 -10.53
N ILE A 149 5.47 -5.02 -11.69
CA ILE A 149 6.21 -5.42 -12.88
C ILE A 149 6.05 -4.32 -13.92
N VAL A 150 7.17 -3.68 -14.24
CA VAL A 150 7.23 -2.68 -15.31
C VAL A 150 7.64 -3.42 -16.58
N LYS A 151 6.74 -3.47 -17.57
CA LYS A 151 6.85 -4.29 -18.79
C LYS A 151 7.64 -3.60 -19.90
N GLN A 152 7.72 -2.27 -19.87
CA GLN A 152 8.34 -1.44 -20.90
C GLN A 152 9.31 -0.45 -20.27
N ASP A 153 10.42 -0.21 -20.95
CA ASP A 153 11.34 0.84 -20.54
C ASP A 153 10.74 2.21 -20.85
N PRO A 154 11.11 3.25 -20.08
CA PRO A 154 10.68 4.61 -20.36
C PRO A 154 11.38 5.23 -21.59
N PHE A 155 12.17 4.46 -22.34
CA PHE A 155 13.01 4.88 -23.47
C PHE A 155 12.79 4.00 -24.69
#